data_AF-A0A8X6HIS2-F1
#
_entry.id   AF-A0A8X6HIS2-F1
#
_cell.length_a   1.000
_cell.length_b   1.000
_cell.length_c   1.000
_cell.angle_alpha   90.00
_cell.angle_beta   90.00
_cell.angle_gamma   90.00
#
_symmetry.space_group_name_H-M   'P 1'
#
loop_
_entity.id
_entity.type
_entity.pdbx_description
1 polymer ?
#
loop_
_entity_poly.entity_id
_entity_poly.type
_entity_poly.pdbx_seq_one_letter_code
_entity_poly.pdbx_strand_id
1 'polypeptide(L)'
;MFGRVFLKLLRKEVAKHIPFPKSDYDCIDAEIVFTTSMVELLCNHIRENISSLFICYGCLEGYENQLGHECMTYSNEQRISNYGYLAALNMDWDKLVADFVNRNIQMVNYISEIFLNKLNMNVLIENAKQMYIATDSLLLL
;
A
#
# COMPACT_ATOMS: atom_id res chain seq x y z
N MET A 1 -14.48 5.29 -0.40
CA MET A 1 -14.78 5.03 1.02
C MET A 1 -13.54 5.16 1.91
N PHE A 2 -12.39 4.60 1.49
CA PHE A 2 -11.13 4.60 2.25
C PHE A 2 -10.56 5.99 2.60
N GLY A 3 -10.69 6.97 1.69
CA GLY A 3 -10.01 8.26 1.82
C GLY A 3 -10.24 9.02 3.13
N ARG A 4 -11.48 9.12 3.63
CA ARG A 4 -11.75 9.90 4.86
C ARG A 4 -11.21 9.20 6.12
N VAL A 5 -11.36 7.88 6.20
CA VAL A 5 -10.87 7.09 7.34
C VAL A 5 -9.35 7.12 7.36
N PHE A 6 -8.73 6.84 6.22
CA PHE A 6 -7.29 6.89 6.05
C PHE A 6 -6.72 8.27 6.43
N LEU A 7 -7.28 9.36 5.91
CA LEU A 7 -6.82 10.71 6.23
C LEU A 7 -6.93 11.02 7.73
N LYS A 8 -7.99 10.54 8.40
CA LYS A 8 -8.14 10.71 9.84
C LYS A 8 -7.05 9.95 10.61
N LEU A 9 -6.76 8.71 10.21
CA LEU A 9 -5.71 7.89 10.84
C LEU A 9 -4.33 8.50 10.60
N LEU A 10 -4.03 8.91 9.36
CA LEU A 10 -2.75 9.50 8.99
C LEU A 10 -2.50 10.80 9.76
N ARG A 11 -3.50 11.68 9.86
CA ARG A 11 -3.40 12.90 10.69
C ARG A 11 -3.10 12.58 12.14
N LYS A 12 -3.79 11.58 12.71
CA LYS A 12 -3.58 11.16 14.09
C LYS A 12 -2.17 10.62 14.29
N GLU A 13 -1.65 9.84 13.35
CA GLU A 13 -0.31 9.27 13.44
C GLU A 13 0.76 10.34 13.32
N VAL A 14 0.66 11.18 12.29
CA VAL A 14 1.56 12.33 12.07
C VAL A 14 1.59 13.23 13.30
N ALA A 15 0.45 13.53 13.92
CA ALA A 15 0.37 14.36 15.12
C ALA A 15 1.11 13.79 16.35
N LYS A 16 1.37 12.48 16.43
CA LYS A 16 2.18 11.89 17.52
C LYS A 16 3.66 12.26 17.42
N HIS A 17 4.14 12.57 16.21
CA HIS A 17 5.54 12.76 15.91
C HIS A 17 5.92 14.23 15.67
N ILE A 18 4.95 15.15 15.74
CA ILE A 18 5.18 16.58 15.53
C ILE A 18 5.21 17.32 16.88
N PRO A 19 6.41 17.65 17.41
CA PRO A 19 6.64 18.83 18.25
C PRO A 19 7.14 20.04 17.43
N PHE A 20 7.43 19.88 16.14
CA PHE A 20 8.05 20.89 15.28
C PHE A 20 7.02 21.78 14.58
N PRO A 21 7.35 23.05 14.26
CA PRO A 21 6.42 23.92 13.56
C PRO A 21 6.03 23.28 12.22
N LYS A 22 4.71 23.22 11.96
CA LYS A 22 4.20 22.83 10.64
C LYS A 22 4.85 23.77 9.63
N SER A 23 5.60 23.19 8.68
CA SER A 23 6.00 23.91 7.49
C SER A 23 4.72 24.26 6.73
N ASP A 24 4.27 25.51 6.80
CA ASP A 24 3.17 26.04 5.98
C ASP A 24 3.60 26.23 4.50
N TYR A 25 4.80 25.76 4.13
CA TYR A 25 5.31 25.79 2.77
C TYR A 25 4.96 24.51 2.02
N ASP A 26 4.41 24.70 0.82
CA ASP A 26 4.29 23.66 -0.19
C ASP A 26 5.69 23.29 -0.71
N CYS A 27 6.20 22.13 -0.30
CA CYS A 27 7.42 21.55 -0.85
C CYS A 27 7.04 20.46 -1.86
N ILE A 28 6.94 20.83 -3.13
CA ILE A 28 6.53 19.93 -4.22
C ILE A 28 7.43 18.68 -4.26
N ASP A 29 8.73 18.83 -4.04
CA ASP A 29 9.67 17.71 -4.00
C ASP A 29 9.33 16.72 -2.87
N ALA A 30 8.96 17.23 -1.69
CA ALA A 30 8.52 16.38 -0.58
C ALA A 30 7.17 15.71 -0.89
N GLU A 31 6.23 16.39 -1.55
CA GLU A 31 4.95 15.79 -1.97
C GLU A 31 5.16 14.59 -2.90
N ILE A 32 6.12 14.69 -3.84
CA ILE A 32 6.47 13.59 -4.75
C ILE A 32 7.07 12.42 -3.96
N VAL A 33 7.98 12.70 -3.01
CA VAL A 33 8.59 11.66 -2.15
C VAL A 33 7.52 10.96 -1.33
N PHE A 34 6.63 11.70 -0.66
CA PHE A 34 5.56 11.13 0.15
C PHE A 34 4.55 10.33 -0.69
N THR A 35 4.17 10.85 -1.86
CA THR A 35 3.25 10.15 -2.76
C THR A 35 3.85 8.83 -3.24
N THR A 36 5.11 8.86 -3.68
CA THR A 36 5.84 7.66 -4.11
C THR A 36 5.94 6.66 -2.97
N SER A 37 6.39 7.11 -1.80
CA SER A 37 6.50 6.29 -0.58
C SER A 37 5.18 5.62 -0.20
N MET A 38 4.06 6.34 -0.31
CA MET A 38 2.72 5.81 -0.06
C MET A 38 2.33 4.73 -1.07
N VAL A 39 2.58 4.96 -2.36
CA VAL A 39 2.27 3.99 -3.42
C VAL A 39 3.07 2.70 -3.24
N GLU A 40 4.36 2.80 -2.90
CA GLU A 40 5.20 1.64 -2.63
C GLU A 40 4.71 0.84 -1.42
N LEU A 41 4.37 1.52 -0.32
CA LEU A 41 3.82 0.88 0.87
C LEU A 41 2.49 0.20 0.56
N LEU A 42 1.57 0.88 -0.11
CA LEU A 42 0.32 0.29 -0.57
C LEU A 42 0.56 -0.95 -1.44
N CYS A 43 1.53 -0.91 -2.36
CA CYS A 43 1.88 -2.05 -3.21
C CYS A 43 2.35 -3.25 -2.37
N ASN A 44 3.19 -3.01 -1.37
CA ASN A 44 3.65 -4.05 -0.45
C ASN A 44 2.50 -4.64 0.38
N HIS A 45 1.64 -3.79 0.95
CA HIS A 45 0.46 -4.24 1.70
C HIS A 45 -0.53 -5.00 0.82
N ILE A 46 -0.76 -4.58 -0.43
CA ILE A 46 -1.56 -5.32 -1.41
C ILE A 46 -0.93 -6.69 -1.69
N ARG A 47 0.39 -6.76 -1.90
CA ARG A 47 1.12 -8.02 -2.11
C ARG A 47 0.97 -8.97 -0.92
N GLU A 48 1.16 -8.47 0.30
CA GLU A 48 0.99 -9.25 1.54
C GLU A 48 -0.46 -9.77 1.65
N ASN A 49 -1.44 -8.89 1.45
CA ASN A 49 -2.85 -9.25 1.55
C ASN A 49 -3.30 -10.23 0.47
N ILE A 50 -2.90 -10.04 -0.78
CA ILE A 50 -3.14 -11.02 -1.85
C ILE A 50 -2.53 -12.36 -1.47
N SER A 51 -1.28 -12.39 -0.99
CA SER A 51 -0.62 -13.63 -0.58
C SER A 51 -1.35 -14.33 0.57
N SER A 52 -1.93 -13.57 1.50
CA SER A 52 -2.72 -14.10 2.61
C SER A 52 -4.11 -14.61 2.21
N LEU A 53 -4.73 -14.01 1.19
CA LEU A 53 -6.01 -14.47 0.62
C LEU A 53 -5.81 -15.67 -0.29
N PHE A 54 -4.63 -15.76 -0.89
CA PHE A 54 -4.23 -16.76 -1.85
C PHE A 54 -3.63 -17.99 -1.16
N ILE A 55 -4.39 -18.60 -0.24
CA ILE A 55 -4.04 -19.90 0.29
C ILE A 55 -4.81 -20.94 -0.52
N CYS A 56 -4.10 -21.69 -1.36
CA CYS A 56 -4.67 -22.81 -2.09
C CYS A 56 -5.15 -23.89 -1.10
N TYR A 57 -6.33 -24.46 -1.35
CA TYR A 57 -6.86 -25.58 -0.57
C TYR A 57 -5.88 -26.77 -0.50
N GLY A 58 -5.15 -27.03 -1.59
CA GLY A 58 -4.08 -28.05 -1.61
C GLY A 58 -2.89 -27.70 -0.70
N CYS A 59 -2.57 -26.42 -0.50
CA CYS A 59 -1.56 -25.98 0.47
C CYS A 59 -2.07 -26.06 1.92
N LEU A 60 -3.38 -25.93 2.14
CA LEU A 60 -4.01 -26.03 3.47
C LEU A 60 -4.15 -27.48 3.95
N GLU A 61 -4.46 -28.40 3.05
CA GLU A 61 -4.75 -29.79 3.39
C GLU A 61 -3.49 -30.68 3.47
N GLY A 62 -2.29 -30.12 3.29
CA GLY A 62 -1.03 -30.86 3.44
C GLY A 62 -0.86 -31.99 2.43
N TYR A 63 -1.67 -32.03 1.37
CA TYR A 63 -1.36 -32.83 0.21
C TYR A 63 -0.06 -32.26 -0.35
N GLU A 64 1.01 -33.04 -0.31
CA GLU A 64 2.12 -32.93 -1.26
C GLU A 64 1.50 -33.08 -2.66
N ASN A 65 0.88 -32.01 -3.16
CA ASN A 65 0.09 -32.07 -4.37
C ASN A 65 1.09 -32.26 -5.52
N GLN A 66 1.16 -33.50 -5.99
CA GLN A 66 1.99 -33.93 -7.12
C GLN A 66 1.58 -33.25 -8.44
N LEU A 67 0.45 -32.53 -8.44
CA LEU A 67 0.11 -31.52 -9.43
C LEU A 67 0.46 -30.14 -8.86
N GLY A 68 1.76 -29.89 -8.70
CA GLY A 68 2.24 -28.56 -8.37
C GLY A 68 1.68 -27.55 -9.37
N HIS A 69 1.41 -26.34 -8.89
CA HIS A 69 1.41 -25.10 -9.67
C HIS A 69 0.10 -24.39 -10.04
N GLU A 70 -1.12 -24.87 -9.78
CA GLU A 70 -2.31 -24.02 -10.11
C GLU A 70 -2.34 -22.69 -9.34
N CYS A 71 -1.77 -22.66 -8.13
CA CYS A 71 -1.57 -21.41 -7.39
C CYS A 71 -0.35 -20.60 -7.87
N MET A 72 0.69 -21.26 -8.41
CA MET A 72 1.86 -20.57 -8.97
C MET A 72 1.62 -20.01 -10.38
N THR A 73 0.52 -20.37 -11.05
CA THR A 73 0.27 -20.00 -12.46
C THR A 73 -0.43 -18.66 -12.68
N TYR A 74 -0.98 -18.00 -11.66
CA TYR A 74 -1.61 -16.70 -11.88
C TYR A 74 -0.58 -15.58 -11.97
N SER A 75 -0.63 -14.82 -13.07
CA SER A 75 0.06 -13.52 -13.15
C SER A 75 -0.47 -12.57 -12.07
N ASN A 76 0.32 -11.58 -11.69
CA ASN A 76 -0.08 -10.48 -10.83
C ASN A 76 -1.31 -9.75 -11.37
N GLU A 77 -1.49 -9.66 -12.69
CA GLU A 77 -2.72 -9.13 -13.28
C GLU A 77 -3.94 -9.99 -12.92
N GLN A 78 -3.84 -11.32 -13.07
CA GLN A 78 -4.90 -12.24 -12.69
C GLN A 78 -5.16 -12.21 -11.18
N ARG A 79 -4.11 -12.11 -10.36
CA ARG A 79 -4.22 -11.97 -8.90
C ARG A 79 -4.94 -10.68 -8.51
N ILE A 80 -4.63 -9.56 -9.16
CA ILE A 80 -5.31 -8.27 -8.91
C ILE A 80 -6.76 -8.32 -9.37
N SER A 81 -7.05 -8.94 -10.52
CA SER A 81 -8.41 -9.13 -11.02
C SER A 81 -9.27 -9.92 -10.03
N ASN A 82 -8.73 -11.02 -9.50
CA ASN A 82 -9.46 -11.92 -8.61
C ASN A 82 -9.53 -11.42 -7.16
N TYR A 83 -8.45 -10.83 -6.63
CA TYR A 83 -8.30 -10.56 -5.20
C TYR A 83 -7.97 -9.10 -4.88
N GLY A 84 -7.66 -8.25 -5.86
CA GLY A 84 -7.16 -6.89 -5.62
C GLY A 84 -8.15 -5.98 -4.86
N TYR A 85 -9.45 -6.17 -5.07
CA TYR A 85 -10.48 -5.46 -4.30
C TYR A 85 -10.52 -5.91 -2.83
N LEU A 86 -10.52 -7.22 -2.60
CA LEU A 86 -10.50 -7.80 -1.24
C LEU A 86 -9.21 -7.45 -0.50
N ALA A 87 -8.06 -7.48 -1.19
CA ALA A 87 -6.78 -7.10 -0.63
C ALA A 87 -6.75 -5.63 -0.19
N ALA A 88 -7.36 -4.73 -0.97
CA ALA A 88 -7.50 -3.32 -0.58
C ALA A 88 -8.51 -3.12 0.56
N LEU A 89 -9.58 -3.92 0.63
CA LEU A 89 -10.56 -3.87 1.72
C LEU A 89 -9.98 -4.36 3.05
N ASN A 90 -9.20 -5.45 3.03
CA ASN A 90 -8.60 -6.07 4.21
C ASN A 90 -7.29 -5.39 4.64
N MET A 91 -7.02 -4.18 4.16
CA MET A 91 -5.82 -3.46 4.51
C MET A 91 -5.84 -3.04 5.98
N ASP A 92 -4.76 -3.33 6.69
CA ASP A 92 -4.53 -2.78 8.02
C ASP A 92 -4.14 -1.31 7.89
N TRP A 93 -5.14 -0.44 7.93
CA TRP A 93 -4.96 1.00 7.76
C TRP A 93 -4.13 1.63 8.87
N ASP A 94 -4.22 1.11 10.09
CA ASP A 94 -3.41 1.59 11.22
C ASP A 94 -1.93 1.23 11.02
N LYS A 95 -1.64 0.00 10.59
CA LYS A 95 -0.28 -0.42 10.20
C LYS A 95 0.24 0.40 9.01
N LEU A 96 -0.56 0.61 7.98
CA LEU A 96 -0.16 1.39 6.81
C LEU A 96 0.25 2.83 7.18
N VAL A 97 -0.54 3.53 8.00
CA VAL A 97 -0.19 4.90 8.40
C VAL A 97 1.05 4.93 9.28
N ALA A 98 1.22 3.95 10.18
CA ALA A 98 2.41 3.83 11.01
C ALA A 98 3.66 3.58 10.15
N ASP A 99 3.59 2.64 9.20
CA ASP A 99 4.67 2.34 8.27
C ASP A 99 5.04 3.57 7.43
N PHE A 100 4.05 4.33 6.96
CA PHE A 100 4.27 5.55 6.20
C PHE A 100 4.97 6.62 7.02
N VAL A 101 4.50 6.90 8.23
CA VAL A 101 5.13 7.91 9.11
C VAL A 101 6.54 7.48 9.50
N ASN A 102 6.74 6.21 9.86
CA ASN A 102 8.06 5.69 10.22
C ASN A 102 9.05 5.74 9.04
N ARG A 103 8.61 5.35 7.84
CA ARG A 103 9.45 5.41 6.62
C ARG A 103 9.87 6.85 6.30
N ASN A 104 9.03 7.83 6.61
CA ASN A 104 9.25 9.24 6.31
C ASN A 104 9.62 10.07 7.56
N ILE A 105 10.09 9.44 8.64
CA ILE A 105 10.25 10.09 9.95
C ILE A 105 11.19 11.31 9.90
N GLN A 106 12.22 11.26 9.06
CA GLN A 106 13.20 12.35 8.88
C GLN A 106 12.58 13.60 8.22
N MET A 107 11.47 13.43 7.52
CA MET A 107 10.78 14.49 6.79
C MET A 107 9.34 14.68 7.26
N VAL A 108 8.93 14.06 8.38
CA VAL A 108 7.54 14.07 8.87
C VAL A 108 7.00 15.49 9.08
N ASN A 109 7.87 16.45 9.41
CA ASN A 109 7.54 17.86 9.61
C ASN A 109 7.13 18.60 8.31
N TYR A 110 7.42 18.02 7.14
CA TYR A 110 7.00 18.53 5.83
C TYR A 110 5.64 17.98 5.38
N ILE A 111 5.02 17.08 6.14
CA ILE A 111 3.66 16.59 5.85
C ILE A 111 2.66 17.70 6.24
N SER A 112 2.35 18.56 5.28
CA SER A 112 1.44 19.70 5.46
C SER A 112 -0.04 19.28 5.33
N GLU A 113 -0.95 20.08 5.89
CA GLU A 113 -2.39 19.87 5.65
C GLU A 113 -2.76 20.04 4.17
N ILE A 114 -2.03 20.89 3.44
CA ILE A 114 -2.25 21.09 1.99
C ILE A 114 -1.98 19.78 1.25
N PHE A 115 -0.83 19.14 1.52
CA PHE A 115 -0.50 17.82 0.97
C PHE A 115 -1.56 16.78 1.36
N LEU A 116 -1.90 16.67 2.65
CA LEU A 116 -2.89 15.70 3.13
C LEU A 116 -4.26 15.88 2.44
N ASN A 117 -4.67 17.10 2.16
CA ASN A 117 -5.94 17.36 1.47
C ASN A 117 -5.90 17.04 -0.04
N LYS A 118 -4.71 16.98 -0.66
CA LYS A 118 -4.53 16.55 -2.06
C LYS A 118 -4.56 15.02 -2.21
N LEU A 119 -4.36 14.26 -1.14
CA LEU A 119 -4.31 12.79 -1.21
C LEU A 119 -5.64 12.19 -1.67
N ASN A 120 -5.58 11.41 -2.74
CA ASN A 120 -6.70 10.63 -3.23
C ASN A 120 -6.39 9.14 -3.12
N MET A 121 -6.91 8.50 -2.06
CA MET A 121 -6.63 7.09 -1.79
C MET A 121 -7.09 6.14 -2.89
N ASN A 122 -8.15 6.45 -3.64
CA ASN A 122 -8.56 5.59 -4.75
C ASN A 122 -7.48 5.60 -5.83
N VAL A 123 -6.94 6.77 -6.18
CA VAL A 123 -5.86 6.91 -7.16
C VAL A 123 -4.59 6.22 -6.67
N LEU A 124 -4.24 6.40 -5.39
CA LEU A 124 -3.04 5.77 -4.81
C LEU A 124 -3.13 4.24 -4.80
N ILE A 125 -4.30 3.68 -4.47
CA ILE A 125 -4.55 2.23 -4.53
C ILE A 125 -4.44 1.73 -5.96
N GLU A 126 -5.04 2.42 -6.94
CA GLU A 126 -4.92 2.02 -8.35
C GLU A 126 -3.47 2.07 -8.82
N ASN A 127 -2.72 3.13 -8.49
CA ASN A 127 -1.28 3.22 -8.79
C ASN A 127 -0.49 2.07 -8.15
N ALA A 128 -0.80 1.70 -6.92
CA ALA A 128 -0.17 0.59 -6.22
C ALA A 128 -0.48 -0.77 -6.88
N LYS A 129 -1.72 -0.97 -7.35
CA LYS A 129 -2.08 -2.17 -8.14
C LYS A 129 -1.31 -2.23 -9.46
N GLN A 130 -1.21 -1.11 -10.18
CA GLN A 130 -0.43 -1.04 -11.42
C GLN A 130 1.05 -1.33 -11.16
N MET A 131 1.61 -0.79 -10.08
CA MET A 131 2.98 -1.09 -9.65
C MET A 131 3.15 -2.59 -9.34
N TYR A 132 2.20 -3.21 -8.65
CA TYR A 132 2.22 -4.64 -8.37
C TYR A 132 2.19 -5.48 -9.66
N ILE A 133 1.30 -5.16 -10.61
CA ILE A 133 1.24 -5.84 -11.91
C ILE A 133 2.58 -5.71 -12.64
N ALA A 134 3.17 -4.51 -12.67
CA ALA A 134 4.45 -4.26 -13.32
C ALA A 134 5.63 -5.06 -12.71
N THR A 135 5.51 -5.58 -11.48
CA THR A 135 6.56 -6.43 -10.90
C THR A 135 6.67 -7.81 -11.55
N ASP A 136 5.65 -8.29 -12.28
CA ASP A 136 5.78 -9.52 -13.09
C ASP A 136 6.73 -9.33 -14.26
N SER A 137 6.68 -8.16 -14.90
CA SER A 137 7.48 -7.84 -16.09
C SER A 137 8.99 -7.83 -15.80
N LEU A 138 9.39 -7.68 -14.53
CA LEU A 138 10.78 -7.68 -14.07
C LEU A 138 11.32 -9.08 -13.77
N LEU A 139 10.47 -10.10 -13.63
CA LEU A 139 10.88 -11.50 -13.40
C LEU A 139 11.07 -12.29 -14.70
N LEU A 140 10.75 -11.69 -15.86
CA LEU A 140 10.86 -12.28 -17.20
C LEU A 140 12.06 -11.74 -18.02
N LEU A 141 12.94 -10.94 -17.40
CA LEU A 141 14.20 -10.43 -17.96
C LEU A 141 15.39 -11.02 -17.19
#